data_AF-A0A1L9QX74-F1
#
_entry.id   AF-A0A1L9QX74-F1
#
_cell.length_a   1.000
_cell.length_b   1.000
_cell.length_c   1.000
_cell.angle_alpha   90.00
_cell.angle_beta   90.00
_cell.angle_gamma   90.00
#
_symmetry.space_group_name_H-M   'P 1'
#
loop_
_entity.id
_entity.type
_entity.pdbx_description
1 polymer ?
#
loop_
_entity_poly.entity_id
_entity_poly.type
_entity_poly.pdbx_seq_one_letter_code
_entity_poly.pdbx_strand_id
1 'polypeptide(L)'
;MQFISPKTDFAFKRIFGSKESNDILISFLNALIYAGEPEIKDLEIIDPYNQGDTSTLKDSYLDVKAILGNGTTVLIEMQVLNVPAFKKRVLYNWAKIYSNQLSIGKPYVGLQAVIALSIVDFPLFPEVKPIITHFGLKEKTLPSFEYPDEQIELIFVELRKFNKSLEELETLTEKWIDFMKEAPNLEMIPSSLEEVPEIGKALEIANRANLSPEEAEELERKERWILDQEGYVVQARTEGLEQGLEQGLEQGLEQGREEGRAEAALGLILRQLQRRFGEIPEATLAQMQRLSLDDLDELGITILDCTLEDFDRWLRERR
;
A
#
# COMPACT_ATOMS: atom_id res chain seq x y z
N MET A 1 13.31 31.79 1.49
CA MET A 1 14.09 30.59 1.15
C MET A 1 13.11 29.58 0.59
N GLN A 2 13.54 28.65 -0.25
CA GLN A 2 12.70 27.52 -0.68
C GLN A 2 13.50 26.25 -0.45
N PHE A 3 12.86 25.23 0.11
CA PHE A 3 13.53 23.98 0.41
C PHE A 3 13.07 22.88 -0.56
N ILE A 4 13.98 21.99 -0.89
CA ILE A 4 13.68 20.83 -1.73
C ILE A 4 12.90 19.80 -0.93
N SER A 5 12.02 19.04 -1.58
CA SER A 5 11.25 17.99 -0.91
C SER A 5 12.16 16.84 -0.48
N PRO A 6 12.28 16.54 0.83
CA PRO A 6 13.07 15.40 1.33
C PRO A 6 12.54 14.05 0.83
N LYS A 7 11.33 14.02 0.27
CA LYS A 7 10.69 12.81 -0.25
C LYS A 7 11.29 12.35 -1.59
N THR A 8 12.08 13.19 -2.26
CA THR A 8 12.76 12.79 -3.49
C THR A 8 14.03 12.01 -3.17
N ASP A 9 14.31 10.98 -3.95
CA ASP A 9 15.54 10.17 -3.89
C ASP A 9 16.82 11.03 -3.83
N PHE A 10 16.89 12.08 -4.66
CA PHE A 10 17.99 13.04 -4.67
C PHE A 10 18.13 13.80 -3.35
N ALA A 11 17.06 14.44 -2.89
CA ALA A 11 17.10 15.24 -1.66
C ALA A 11 17.37 14.38 -0.44
N PHE A 12 16.72 13.21 -0.34
CA PHE A 12 16.89 12.30 0.77
C PHE A 12 18.36 11.87 0.92
N LYS A 13 19.00 11.48 -0.20
CA LYS A 13 20.43 11.14 -0.23
C LYS A 13 21.32 12.32 0.12
N ARG A 14 20.99 13.52 -0.36
CA ARG A 14 21.76 14.73 -0.03
C ARG A 14 21.70 15.04 1.46
N ILE A 15 20.51 14.98 2.06
CA ILE A 15 20.26 15.36 3.46
C ILE A 15 20.80 14.29 4.42
N PHE A 16 20.57 13.01 4.14
CA PHE A 16 20.81 11.91 5.08
C PHE A 16 21.95 10.96 4.69
N GLY A 17 22.41 10.99 3.44
CA GLY A 17 23.36 10.03 2.89
C GLY A 17 24.80 10.53 2.75
N SER A 18 25.09 11.77 3.15
CA SER A 18 26.44 12.34 3.09
C SER A 18 27.22 12.07 4.38
N LYS A 19 28.55 11.99 4.32
CA LYS A 19 29.39 11.85 5.54
C LYS A 19 29.24 13.01 6.52
N GLU A 20 28.87 14.18 6.02
CA GLU A 20 28.62 15.38 6.83
C GLU A 20 27.24 15.34 7.50
N SER A 21 26.39 14.38 7.12
CA SER A 21 25.03 14.19 7.63
C SER A 21 24.94 13.21 8.81
N ASN A 22 26.05 12.78 9.41
CA ASN A 22 26.03 11.75 10.46
C ASN A 22 25.18 12.17 11.67
N ASP A 23 25.32 13.40 12.16
CA ASP A 23 24.52 13.91 13.28
C ASP A 23 23.03 14.05 12.92
N ILE A 24 22.74 14.54 11.71
CA ILE A 24 21.41 14.59 11.12
C ILE A 24 20.77 13.19 11.13
N LEU A 25 21.49 12.19 10.59
CA LEU A 25 20.98 10.83 10.48
C LEU A 25 20.82 10.18 11.86
N ILE A 26 21.73 10.41 12.80
CA ILE A 26 21.60 9.92 14.18
C ILE A 26 20.32 10.47 14.83
N SER A 27 20.11 11.79 14.75
CA SER A 27 18.91 12.44 15.31
C SER A 27 17.64 11.90 14.66
N PHE A 28 17.64 11.77 13.33
CA PHE A 28 16.51 11.25 12.56
C PHE A 28 16.17 9.79 12.92
N LEU A 29 17.17 8.92 13.00
CA LEU A 29 16.95 7.51 13.34
C LEU A 29 16.53 7.31 14.80
N ASN A 30 17.09 8.06 15.74
CA ASN A 30 16.62 8.06 17.13
C ASN A 30 15.14 8.46 17.20
N ALA A 31 14.74 9.46 16.42
CA ALA A 31 13.35 9.91 16.34
C ALA A 31 12.40 8.83 15.81
N LEU A 32 12.76 8.15 14.73
CA LEU A 32 11.86 7.23 14.02
C LEU A 32 11.89 5.79 14.54
N ILE A 33 13.04 5.33 15.04
CA ILE A 33 13.23 3.96 15.52
C ILE A 33 13.02 3.87 17.04
N TYR A 34 13.53 4.86 17.78
CA TYR A 34 13.59 4.83 19.25
C TYR A 34 12.74 5.92 19.91
N ALA A 35 11.72 6.42 19.20
CA ALA A 35 10.78 7.43 19.72
C ALA A 35 11.45 8.71 20.27
N GLY A 36 12.61 9.07 19.73
CA GLY A 36 13.40 10.24 20.13
C GLY A 36 14.41 9.97 21.24
N GLU A 37 14.42 8.78 21.83
CA GLU A 37 15.43 8.40 22.82
C GLU A 37 16.81 8.30 22.16
N PRO A 38 17.88 8.79 22.81
CA PRO A 38 19.19 8.90 22.19
C PRO A 38 19.95 7.57 22.22
N GLU A 39 19.38 6.49 21.67
CA GLU A 39 19.98 5.15 21.66
C GLU A 39 21.18 5.05 20.70
N ILE A 40 21.06 5.65 19.52
CA ILE A 40 22.15 5.76 18.55
C ILE A 40 23.08 6.89 18.98
N LYS A 41 24.33 6.54 19.29
CA LYS A 41 25.40 7.50 19.62
C LYS A 41 26.36 7.74 18.47
N ASP A 42 26.50 6.77 17.58
CA ASP A 42 27.41 6.79 16.46
C ASP A 42 26.89 5.87 15.35
N LEU A 43 27.18 6.23 14.10
CA LEU A 43 26.91 5.41 12.94
C LEU A 43 27.92 5.71 11.82
N GLU A 44 28.07 4.74 10.93
CA GLU A 44 28.78 4.89 9.67
C GLU A 44 27.79 4.77 8.51
N ILE A 45 27.66 5.84 7.71
CA ILE A 45 26.96 5.78 6.42
C ILE A 45 27.85 5.03 5.44
N ILE A 46 27.35 3.90 4.97
CA ILE A 46 28.05 3.04 4.02
C ILE A 46 27.38 3.11 2.66
N ASP A 47 28.18 2.87 1.63
CA ASP A 47 27.67 2.83 0.27
C ASP A 47 26.54 1.77 0.16
N PRO A 48 25.31 2.17 -0.22
CA PRO A 48 24.22 1.23 -0.45
C PRO A 48 24.52 0.20 -1.55
N TYR A 49 25.53 0.45 -2.40
CA TYR A 49 25.94 -0.38 -3.53
C TYR A 49 26.83 -1.58 -3.18
N ASN A 50 27.07 -1.91 -1.90
CA ASN A 50 27.94 -3.04 -1.54
C ASN A 50 27.51 -4.36 -2.22
N GLN A 51 28.21 -4.70 -3.30
CA GLN A 51 28.10 -5.93 -4.07
C GLN A 51 28.61 -7.08 -3.20
N GLY A 52 27.70 -7.76 -2.51
CA GLY A 52 27.95 -9.04 -1.87
C GLY A 52 27.71 -10.18 -2.87
N ASP A 53 28.73 -11.02 -3.06
CA ASP A 53 28.84 -12.14 -3.98
C ASP A 53 27.54 -12.95 -4.17
N THR A 54 26.78 -12.64 -5.21
CA THR A 54 25.99 -13.62 -6.00
C THR A 54 25.47 -12.91 -7.25
N SER A 55 26.01 -13.26 -8.42
CA SER A 55 25.54 -12.76 -9.73
C SER A 55 24.11 -13.18 -10.09
N THR A 56 23.35 -13.75 -9.14
CA THR A 56 22.03 -14.35 -9.33
C THR A 56 20.90 -13.60 -8.62
N LEU A 57 21.20 -12.67 -7.70
CA LEU A 57 20.18 -11.90 -6.98
C LEU A 57 19.86 -10.59 -7.71
N LYS A 58 18.60 -10.15 -7.66
CA LYS A 58 18.20 -8.85 -8.23
C LYS A 58 18.92 -7.71 -7.54
N ASP A 59 19.36 -6.73 -8.33
CA ASP A 59 19.87 -5.45 -7.83
C ASP A 59 18.76 -4.71 -7.09
N SER A 60 19.13 -4.12 -5.95
CA SER A 60 18.24 -3.40 -5.04
C SER A 60 18.91 -2.07 -4.71
N TYR A 61 18.23 -0.97 -5.00
CA TYR A 61 18.71 0.38 -4.74
C TYR A 61 18.08 0.87 -3.43
N LEU A 62 18.92 1.05 -2.40
CA LEU A 62 18.52 1.69 -1.14
C LEU A 62 18.89 3.17 -1.22
N ASP A 63 18.16 4.01 -0.49
CA ASP A 63 18.47 5.44 -0.47
C ASP A 63 19.65 5.71 0.47
N VAL A 64 19.59 5.19 1.69
CA VAL A 64 20.68 5.28 2.67
C VAL A 64 20.85 3.94 3.38
N LYS A 65 22.11 3.60 3.68
CA LYS A 65 22.47 2.44 4.48
C LYS A 65 23.45 2.87 5.55
N ALA A 66 23.18 2.50 6.79
CA ALA A 66 24.04 2.84 7.93
C ALA A 66 24.36 1.62 8.78
N ILE A 67 25.55 1.59 9.37
CA ILE A 67 25.93 0.65 10.43
C ILE A 67 26.00 1.43 11.72
N LEU A 68 25.21 1.03 12.72
CA LEU A 68 25.21 1.65 14.05
C LEU A 68 26.45 1.21 14.83
N GLY A 69 26.84 1.98 15.85
CA GLY A 69 27.99 1.65 16.72
C GLY A 69 27.91 0.28 17.42
N ASN A 70 26.73 -0.32 17.53
CA ASN A 70 26.54 -1.68 18.06
C ASN A 70 26.63 -2.80 16.99
N GLY A 71 26.87 -2.46 15.72
CA GLY A 71 26.95 -3.40 14.59
C GLY A 71 25.65 -3.61 13.81
N THR A 72 24.51 -3.12 14.31
CA THR A 72 23.20 -3.23 13.62
C THR A 72 23.24 -2.47 12.30
N THR A 73 22.71 -3.08 11.24
CA THR A 73 22.58 -2.41 9.94
C THR A 73 21.18 -1.82 9.78
N VAL A 74 21.07 -0.54 9.43
CA VAL A 74 19.80 0.11 9.11
C VAL A 74 19.72 0.35 7.60
N LEU A 75 18.68 -0.18 6.98
CA LEU A 75 18.30 0.06 5.58
C LEU A 75 17.21 1.10 5.56
N ILE A 76 17.42 2.20 4.85
CA ILE A 76 16.49 3.33 4.84
C ILE A 76 16.00 3.54 3.40
N GLU A 77 14.69 3.46 3.22
CA GLU A 77 14.02 3.69 1.94
C GLU A 77 12.94 4.77 2.10
N MET A 78 12.95 5.75 1.19
CA MET A 78 11.89 6.72 0.98
C MET A 78 11.06 6.31 -0.24
N GLN A 79 9.75 6.13 -0.05
CA GLN A 79 8.85 5.69 -1.11
C GLN A 79 7.65 6.63 -1.24
N VAL A 80 7.60 7.41 -2.32
CA VAL A 80 6.49 8.33 -2.60
C VAL A 80 5.31 7.61 -3.23
N LEU A 81 5.57 6.74 -4.21
CA LEU A 81 4.53 6.07 -4.99
C LEU A 81 4.16 4.72 -4.37
N ASN A 82 2.86 4.45 -4.26
CA ASN A 82 2.36 3.14 -3.81
C ASN A 82 2.43 2.11 -4.95
N VAL A 83 3.60 1.47 -5.07
CA VAL A 83 3.85 0.49 -6.13
C VAL A 83 3.46 -0.93 -5.70
N PRO A 84 3.01 -1.80 -6.64
CA PRO A 84 2.73 -3.19 -6.34
C PRO A 84 3.90 -3.92 -5.67
N ALA A 85 3.57 -4.81 -4.74
CA ALA A 85 4.55 -5.66 -4.03
C ALA A 85 5.63 -4.91 -3.22
N PHE A 86 5.45 -3.61 -2.92
CA PHE A 86 6.39 -2.84 -2.09
C PHE A 86 6.75 -3.56 -0.77
N LYS A 87 5.75 -4.05 -0.02
CA LYS A 87 5.94 -4.83 1.22
C LYS A 87 6.87 -6.04 1.03
N LYS A 88 6.75 -6.75 -0.11
CA LYS A 88 7.61 -7.90 -0.44
C LYS A 88 9.04 -7.45 -0.79
N ARG A 89 9.19 -6.29 -1.42
CA ARG A 89 10.51 -5.71 -1.75
C ARG A 89 11.29 -5.36 -0.50
N VAL A 90 10.66 -4.72 0.48
CA VAL A 90 11.28 -4.39 1.77
C VAL A 90 11.79 -5.66 2.45
N LEU A 91 10.96 -6.70 2.54
CA LEU A 91 11.36 -7.98 3.13
C LEU A 91 12.49 -8.67 2.33
N TYR A 92 12.45 -8.62 1.00
CA TYR A 92 13.50 -9.17 0.15
C TYR A 92 14.85 -8.46 0.37
N ASN A 93 14.84 -7.12 0.42
CA ASN A 93 16.04 -6.32 0.65
C ASN A 93 16.64 -6.59 2.04
N TRP A 94 15.79 -6.64 3.06
CA TRP A 94 16.18 -7.05 4.41
C TRP A 94 16.87 -8.42 4.41
N ALA A 95 16.22 -9.43 3.84
CA ALA A 95 16.73 -10.80 3.83
C ALA A 95 18.06 -10.92 3.06
N LYS A 96 18.16 -10.23 1.92
CA LYS A 96 19.39 -10.15 1.12
C LYS A 96 20.54 -9.58 1.95
N ILE A 97 20.34 -8.45 2.61
CA ILE A 97 21.40 -7.82 3.42
C ILE A 97 21.78 -8.71 4.61
N TYR A 98 20.81 -9.28 5.32
CA TYR A 98 21.08 -10.20 6.43
C TYR A 98 21.91 -11.40 5.98
N SER A 99 21.52 -12.03 4.86
CA SER A 99 22.25 -13.19 4.32
C SER A 99 23.67 -12.85 3.86
N ASN A 100 23.88 -11.64 3.33
CA ASN A 100 25.17 -11.20 2.78
C ASN A 100 26.22 -10.86 3.87
N GLN A 101 25.84 -10.83 5.15
CA GLN A 101 26.79 -10.63 6.25
C GLN A 101 27.74 -11.83 6.43
N LEU A 102 27.33 -13.03 6.00
CA LEU A 102 28.05 -14.27 6.23
C LEU A 102 28.69 -14.81 4.95
N SER A 103 30.00 -15.03 5.00
CA SER A 103 30.74 -15.77 3.97
C SER A 103 30.85 -17.26 4.32
N ILE A 104 31.08 -18.09 3.29
CA ILE A 104 31.27 -19.55 3.45
C ILE A 104 32.34 -19.85 4.50
N GLY A 105 32.01 -20.73 5.44
CA GLY A 105 32.93 -21.20 6.50
C GLY A 105 33.03 -20.30 7.74
N LYS A 106 32.24 -19.21 7.83
CA LYS A 106 32.15 -18.36 9.02
C LYS A 106 31.04 -18.80 9.98
N PRO A 107 31.21 -18.65 11.30
CA PRO A 107 30.19 -19.00 12.29
C PRO A 107 29.04 -17.98 12.34
N TYR A 108 27.82 -18.46 12.60
CA TYR A 108 26.60 -17.62 12.69
C TYR A 108 26.60 -16.60 13.83
N VAL A 109 27.47 -16.77 14.84
CA VAL A 109 27.59 -15.85 15.99
C VAL A 109 27.98 -14.43 15.55
N GLY A 110 28.54 -14.27 14.35
CA GLY A 110 28.86 -12.95 13.78
C GLY A 110 27.68 -12.20 13.16
N LEU A 111 26.48 -12.79 13.10
CA LEU A 111 25.30 -12.12 12.55
C LEU A 111 24.87 -10.95 13.42
N GLN A 112 24.62 -9.82 12.75
CA GLN A 112 24.11 -8.60 13.35
C GLN A 112 22.69 -8.35 12.89
N ALA A 113 21.90 -7.71 13.76
CA ALA A 113 20.53 -7.34 13.45
C ALA A 113 20.47 -6.40 12.24
N VAL A 114 19.36 -6.48 11.51
CA VAL A 114 19.06 -5.59 10.39
C VAL A 114 17.69 -4.96 10.62
N ILE A 115 17.64 -3.63 10.56
CA ILE A 115 16.42 -2.83 10.64
C ILE A 115 16.12 -2.33 9.23
N ALA A 116 14.92 -2.59 8.72
CA ALA A 116 14.43 -2.00 7.48
C ALA A 116 13.44 -0.88 7.80
N LEU A 117 13.90 0.37 7.71
CA LEU A 117 13.11 1.57 7.90
C LEU A 117 12.58 2.06 6.54
N SER A 118 11.27 2.03 6.36
CA SER A 118 10.58 2.48 5.16
C SER A 118 9.70 3.69 5.47
N ILE A 119 10.01 4.83 4.89
CA ILE A 119 9.22 6.06 4.99
C ILE A 119 8.36 6.16 3.74
N VAL A 120 7.04 6.26 3.92
CA VAL A 120 6.08 6.18 2.81
C VAL A 120 5.13 7.38 2.80
N ASP A 121 4.83 7.91 1.62
CA ASP A 121 3.91 9.04 1.44
C ASP A 121 2.48 8.60 1.04
N PHE A 122 2.04 7.44 1.54
CA PHE A 122 0.71 6.87 1.29
C PHE A 122 0.27 5.96 2.45
N PRO A 123 -1.04 5.73 2.64
CA PRO A 123 -1.54 4.80 3.65
C PRO A 123 -1.29 3.34 3.22
N LEU A 124 -0.17 2.77 3.66
CA LEU A 124 0.25 1.39 3.39
C LEU A 124 -0.53 0.35 4.21
N PHE A 125 -0.94 0.74 5.42
CA PHE A 125 -1.74 -0.06 6.35
C PHE A 125 -2.96 0.76 6.81
N PRO A 126 -4.01 0.90 5.98
CA PRO A 126 -5.17 1.73 6.31
C PRO A 126 -5.92 1.28 7.58
N GLU A 127 -5.80 0.00 7.95
CA GLU A 127 -6.38 -0.58 9.16
C GLU A 127 -5.58 -0.31 10.45
N VAL A 128 -4.31 0.09 10.35
CA VAL A 128 -3.41 0.35 11.48
C VAL A 128 -3.40 1.84 11.79
N LYS A 129 -3.73 2.25 13.02
CA LYS A 129 -3.82 3.69 13.38
C LYS A 129 -2.47 4.40 13.59
N PRO A 130 -1.46 3.79 14.25
CA PRO A 130 -0.17 4.44 14.44
C PRO A 130 0.47 4.94 13.14
N ILE A 131 1.20 6.05 13.23
CA ILE A 131 1.98 6.64 12.13
C ILE A 131 3.25 5.80 11.88
N ILE A 132 3.90 5.36 12.97
CA ILE A 132 5.05 4.46 12.94
C ILE A 132 4.57 3.08 13.37
N THR A 133 4.84 2.08 12.55
CA THR A 133 4.51 0.68 12.83
C THR A 133 5.77 -0.16 12.83
N HIS A 134 5.97 -0.94 13.89
CA HIS A 134 7.08 -1.88 14.05
C HIS A 134 6.57 -3.31 13.84
N PHE A 135 7.26 -4.09 13.03
CA PHE A 135 7.01 -5.51 12.82
C PHE A 135 8.26 -6.32 13.19
N GLY A 136 8.11 -7.16 14.21
CA GLY A 136 9.09 -8.15 14.65
C GLY A 136 8.56 -9.58 14.58
N LEU A 137 9.39 -10.55 14.99
CA LEU A 137 9.02 -11.97 15.03
C LEU A 137 8.48 -12.36 16.41
N LYS A 138 7.35 -13.10 16.40
CA LYS A 138 6.68 -13.56 17.60
C LYS A 138 6.11 -14.97 17.44
N GLU A 139 5.84 -15.63 18.56
CA GLU A 139 5.12 -16.89 18.60
C GLU A 139 3.68 -16.70 18.10
N LYS A 140 3.16 -17.66 17.33
CA LYS A 140 1.87 -17.52 16.62
C LYS A 140 0.67 -17.62 17.56
N THR A 141 0.77 -18.42 18.61
CA THR A 141 -0.32 -18.67 19.57
C THR A 141 -0.21 -17.82 20.84
N LEU A 142 0.97 -17.27 21.10
CA LEU A 142 1.29 -16.40 22.22
C LEU A 142 1.86 -15.07 21.69
N PRO A 143 0.99 -14.11 21.31
CA PRO A 143 1.41 -12.87 20.63
C PRO A 143 2.36 -11.96 21.42
N SER A 144 2.47 -12.15 22.75
CA SER A 144 3.38 -11.42 23.62
C SER A 144 4.76 -12.07 23.76
N PHE A 145 4.96 -13.26 23.19
CA PHE A 145 6.25 -13.94 23.24
C PHE A 145 7.04 -13.64 21.96
N GLU A 146 8.01 -12.75 22.11
CA GLU A 146 8.93 -12.36 21.05
C GLU A 146 10.00 -13.43 20.85
N TYR A 147 10.53 -13.50 19.63
CA TYR A 147 11.63 -14.40 19.32
C TYR A 147 12.91 -13.94 20.06
N PRO A 148 13.58 -14.80 20.85
CA PRO A 148 14.66 -14.37 21.76
C PRO A 148 15.90 -13.74 21.09
N ASP A 149 16.23 -14.15 19.87
CA ASP A 149 17.35 -13.60 19.10
C ASP A 149 16.80 -12.72 17.97
N GLU A 150 16.19 -11.58 18.33
CA GLU A 150 15.59 -10.69 17.33
C GLU A 150 16.67 -10.10 16.42
N GLN A 151 16.61 -10.47 15.14
CA GLN A 151 17.57 -10.08 14.11
C GLN A 151 16.90 -9.29 12.97
N ILE A 152 15.58 -9.22 13.00
CA ILE A 152 14.72 -8.57 12.01
C ILE A 152 13.84 -7.54 12.69
N GLU A 153 13.85 -6.33 12.15
CA GLU A 153 12.84 -5.34 12.46
C GLU A 153 12.43 -4.63 11.17
N LEU A 154 11.13 -4.58 10.88
CA LEU A 154 10.59 -3.79 9.77
C LEU A 154 9.80 -2.62 10.33
N ILE A 155 10.24 -1.40 10.05
CA ILE A 155 9.63 -0.17 10.53
C ILE A 155 9.03 0.58 9.35
N PHE A 156 7.77 0.98 9.46
CA PHE A 156 7.09 1.78 8.45
C PHE A 156 6.61 3.09 9.05
N VAL A 157 6.98 4.21 8.42
CA VAL A 157 6.56 5.56 8.78
C VAL A 157 5.61 6.09 7.69
N GLU A 158 4.32 6.18 7.98
CA GLU A 158 3.29 6.58 7.01
C GLU A 158 2.98 8.08 7.12
N LEU A 159 3.67 8.91 6.34
CA LEU A 159 3.62 10.37 6.44
C LEU A 159 2.20 10.95 6.27
N ARG A 160 1.35 10.31 5.45
CA ARG A 160 -0.04 10.73 5.22
C ARG A 160 -0.96 10.55 6.43
N LYS A 161 -0.52 9.83 7.47
CA LYS A 161 -1.27 9.71 8.74
C LYS A 161 -0.98 10.88 9.69
N PHE A 162 0.04 11.68 9.43
CA PHE A 162 0.44 12.81 10.27
C PHE A 162 -0.30 14.10 9.89
N ASN A 163 -1.01 14.68 10.86
CA ASN A 163 -1.91 15.83 10.65
C ASN A 163 -1.77 16.95 11.69
N LYS A 164 -0.73 16.92 12.53
CA LYS A 164 -0.47 18.00 13.49
C LYS A 164 0.03 19.25 12.77
N SER A 165 -0.26 20.43 13.32
CA SER A 165 0.35 21.69 12.88
C SER A 165 1.70 21.93 13.58
N LEU A 166 2.45 22.91 13.08
CA LEU A 166 3.80 23.24 13.57
C LEU A 166 3.80 23.68 15.05
N GLU A 167 2.70 24.28 15.53
CA GLU A 167 2.54 24.69 16.93
C GLU A 167 2.21 23.53 17.88
N GLU A 168 1.77 22.40 17.35
CA GLU A 168 1.37 21.20 18.09
C GLU A 168 2.51 20.15 18.21
N LEU A 169 3.69 20.47 17.67
CA LEU A 169 4.86 19.58 17.65
C LEU A 169 5.52 19.58 19.02
N GLU A 170 5.48 18.44 19.71
CA GLU A 170 6.04 18.29 21.05
C GLU A 170 7.32 17.44 21.04
N THR A 171 7.35 16.40 20.20
CA THR A 171 8.42 15.39 20.24
C THR A 171 9.39 15.51 19.07
N LEU A 172 10.61 14.97 19.25
CA LEU A 172 11.61 14.89 18.17
C LEU A 172 11.07 14.12 16.95
N THR A 173 10.32 13.04 17.19
CA THR A 173 9.65 12.25 16.15
C THR A 173 8.69 13.10 15.31
N GLU A 174 7.85 13.89 15.96
CA GLU A 174 6.89 14.76 15.27
C GLU A 174 7.58 15.85 14.47
N LYS A 175 8.65 16.45 15.01
CA LYS A 175 9.45 17.46 14.30
C LYS A 175 10.12 16.90 13.05
N TRP A 176 10.65 15.67 13.09
CA TRP A 176 11.22 15.02 11.90
C TRP A 176 10.18 14.58 10.87
N ILE A 177 9.01 14.11 11.31
CA ILE A 177 7.90 13.78 10.39
C ILE A 177 7.37 15.05 9.71
N ASP A 178 7.24 16.14 10.47
CA ASP A 178 6.87 17.45 9.96
C ASP A 178 7.89 17.95 8.93
N PHE A 179 9.20 17.91 9.25
CA PHE A 179 10.26 18.21 8.30
C PHE A 179 10.12 17.42 6.98
N MET A 180 9.92 16.10 7.05
CA MET A 180 9.74 15.25 5.86
C MET A 180 8.52 15.63 5.02
N LYS A 181 7.48 16.20 5.65
CA LYS A 181 6.20 16.48 5.01
C LYS A 181 6.10 17.92 4.49
N GLU A 182 6.53 18.89 5.29
CA GLU A 182 6.25 20.31 5.12
C GLU A 182 7.47 21.13 4.70
N ALA A 183 8.70 20.58 4.73
CA ALA A 183 9.89 21.28 4.24
C ALA A 183 9.70 22.02 2.90
N PRO A 184 9.13 21.41 1.82
CA PRO A 184 8.95 22.12 0.55
C PRO A 184 7.98 23.32 0.61
N ASN A 185 7.15 23.40 1.66
CA ASN A 185 6.18 24.48 1.87
C ASN A 185 6.73 25.59 2.78
N LEU A 186 7.92 25.42 3.36
CA LEU A 186 8.53 26.41 4.24
C LEU A 186 9.21 27.52 3.45
N GLU A 187 8.99 28.77 3.86
CA GLU A 187 9.70 29.93 3.32
C GLU A 187 10.93 30.34 4.16
N MET A 188 10.96 29.90 5.41
CA MET A 188 12.02 30.13 6.39
C MET A 188 12.08 28.97 7.37
N ILE A 189 13.17 28.84 8.12
CA ILE A 189 13.30 27.84 9.18
C ILE A 189 12.40 28.28 10.35
N PRO A 190 11.39 27.47 10.75
CA PRO A 190 10.54 27.78 11.89
C PRO A 190 11.29 27.62 13.20
N SER A 191 11.06 28.52 14.16
CA SER A 191 11.76 28.51 15.45
C SER A 191 11.56 27.20 16.23
N SER A 192 10.40 26.55 16.13
CA SER A 192 10.15 25.25 16.80
C SER A 192 11.02 24.11 16.26
N LEU A 193 11.36 24.15 14.96
CA LEU A 193 12.26 23.18 14.33
C LEU A 193 13.72 23.53 14.60
N GLU A 194 14.06 24.82 14.68
CA GLU A 194 15.41 25.32 14.97
C GLU A 194 15.90 24.94 16.38
N GLU A 195 14.98 24.66 17.32
CA GLU A 195 15.31 24.06 18.62
C GLU A 195 16.07 22.74 18.53
N VAL A 196 15.94 22.03 17.40
CA VAL A 196 16.70 20.81 17.09
C VAL A 196 17.78 21.19 16.07
N PRO A 197 19.05 21.36 16.49
CA PRO A 197 20.12 21.83 15.61
C PRO A 197 20.28 20.98 14.34
N GLU A 198 20.03 19.68 14.44
CA GLU A 198 20.12 18.74 13.33
C GLU A 198 19.03 18.99 12.27
N ILE A 199 17.82 19.41 12.66
CA ILE A 199 16.77 19.79 11.70
C ILE A 199 17.13 21.11 11.02
N GLY A 200 17.69 22.06 11.77
CA GLY A 200 18.21 23.32 11.20
C GLY A 200 19.26 23.05 10.12
N LYS A 201 20.27 22.23 10.41
CA LYS A 201 21.29 21.80 9.43
C LYS A 201 20.68 21.07 8.24
N ALA A 202 19.71 20.18 8.47
CA ALA A 202 19.02 19.48 7.38
C ALA A 202 18.27 20.45 6.45
N LEU A 203 17.62 21.49 7.00
CA LEU A 203 16.97 22.54 6.23
C LEU A 203 17.98 23.39 5.46
N GLU A 204 19.15 23.69 6.04
CA GLU A 204 20.23 24.37 5.31
C GLU A 204 20.72 23.56 4.11
N ILE A 205 20.92 22.25 4.27
CA ILE A 205 21.29 21.34 3.16
C ILE A 205 20.18 21.26 2.11
N ALA A 206 18.91 21.26 2.56
CA ALA A 206 17.74 21.22 1.71
C ALA A 206 17.43 22.56 1.01
N ASN A 207 18.10 23.65 1.36
CA ASN A 207 17.84 24.94 0.76
C ASN A 207 18.18 24.91 -0.73
N ARG A 208 17.19 25.19 -1.58
CA ARG A 208 17.31 25.15 -3.04
C ARG A 208 18.38 26.10 -3.57
N ALA A 209 18.70 27.17 -2.85
CA ALA A 209 19.78 28.09 -3.20
C ALA A 209 21.18 27.45 -3.15
N ASN A 210 21.32 26.30 -2.49
CA ASN A 210 22.57 25.56 -2.35
C ASN A 210 22.76 24.48 -3.43
N LEU A 211 21.88 24.42 -4.43
CA LEU A 211 22.01 23.48 -5.55
C LEU A 211 22.86 24.06 -6.68
N SER A 212 23.70 23.22 -7.28
CA SER A 212 24.27 23.54 -8.59
C SER A 212 23.19 23.52 -9.69
N PRO A 213 23.43 24.14 -10.86
CA PRO A 213 22.52 24.04 -11.99
C PRO A 213 22.21 22.58 -12.40
N GLU A 214 23.20 21.70 -12.38
CA GLU A 214 23.05 20.28 -12.70
C GLU A 214 22.20 19.55 -11.64
N GLU A 215 22.42 19.84 -10.35
CA GLU A 215 21.64 19.27 -9.25
C GLU A 215 20.17 19.73 -9.30
N ALA A 216 19.93 21.00 -9.63
CA ALA A 216 18.59 21.54 -9.80
C ALA A 216 17.86 20.88 -10.97
N GLU A 217 18.53 20.66 -12.11
CA GLU A 217 17.95 19.95 -13.25
C GLU A 217 17.63 18.47 -12.91
N GLU A 218 18.52 17.79 -12.18
CA GLU A 218 18.26 16.43 -11.72
C GLU A 218 17.03 16.36 -10.81
N LEU A 219 16.92 17.27 -9.85
CA LEU A 219 15.77 17.37 -8.95
C LEU A 219 14.47 17.59 -9.75
N GLU A 220 14.44 18.58 -10.64
CA GLU A 220 13.25 18.87 -11.46
C GLU A 220 12.84 17.68 -12.32
N ARG A 221 13.80 16.94 -12.87
CA ARG A 221 13.52 15.71 -13.63
C ARG A 221 12.87 14.64 -12.76
N LYS A 222 13.35 14.46 -11.52
CA LYS A 222 12.78 13.49 -10.57
C LYS A 222 11.37 13.92 -10.12
N GLU A 223 11.17 15.20 -9.83
CA GLU A 223 9.86 15.74 -9.45
C GLU A 223 8.84 15.59 -10.58
N ARG A 224 9.20 15.96 -11.82
CA ARG A 224 8.33 15.72 -13.00
C ARG A 224 7.97 14.26 -13.16
N TRP A 225 8.95 13.37 -13.02
CA TRP A 225 8.70 11.93 -13.11
C TRP A 225 7.70 11.45 -12.05
N ILE A 226 7.82 11.90 -10.79
CA ILE A 226 6.87 11.56 -9.72
C ILE A 226 5.46 12.05 -10.09
N LEU A 227 5.33 13.31 -10.50
CA LEU A 227 4.05 13.91 -10.91
C LEU A 227 3.40 13.15 -12.08
N ASP A 228 4.18 12.78 -13.09
CA ASP A 228 3.71 11.99 -14.22
C ASP A 228 3.20 10.62 -13.77
N GLN A 229 3.92 9.94 -12.87
CA GLN A 229 3.47 8.65 -12.31
C GLN A 229 2.19 8.77 -11.50
N GLU A 230 2.05 9.81 -10.67
CA GLU A 230 0.80 10.08 -9.96
C GLU A 230 -0.35 10.33 -10.93
N GLY A 231 -0.11 11.10 -12.00
CA GLY A 231 -1.05 11.33 -13.08
C GLY A 231 -1.51 10.04 -13.75
N TYR A 232 -0.59 9.13 -14.08
CA TYR A 232 -0.93 7.82 -14.64
C TYR A 232 -1.75 6.96 -13.70
N VAL A 233 -1.45 6.96 -12.40
CA VAL A 233 -2.23 6.22 -11.40
C VAL A 233 -3.65 6.76 -11.30
N VAL A 234 -3.82 8.08 -11.29
CA VAL A 234 -5.14 8.73 -11.28
C VAL A 234 -5.92 8.40 -12.55
N GLN A 235 -5.29 8.53 -13.72
CA GLN A 235 -5.91 8.20 -15.00
C GLN A 235 -6.37 6.73 -15.05
N ALA A 236 -5.48 5.79 -14.71
CA ALA A 236 -5.79 4.36 -14.72
C ALA A 236 -6.94 4.01 -13.76
N ARG A 237 -7.02 4.68 -12.60
CA ARG A 237 -8.13 4.51 -11.66
C ARG A 237 -9.45 5.03 -12.23
N THR A 238 -9.43 6.18 -12.88
CA THR A 238 -10.62 6.78 -13.51
C THR A 238 -11.13 5.89 -14.64
N GLU A 239 -10.26 5.49 -15.57
CA GLU A 239 -10.61 4.60 -16.68
C GLU A 239 -11.13 3.24 -16.18
N GLY A 240 -10.49 2.67 -15.15
CA GLY A 240 -10.94 1.41 -14.54
C GLY A 240 -12.32 1.52 -13.88
N LEU A 241 -12.64 2.67 -13.26
CA LEU A 241 -13.96 2.92 -12.68
C LEU A 241 -15.02 3.10 -13.78
N GLU A 242 -14.71 3.86 -14.83
CA GLU A 242 -15.61 4.06 -15.98
C GLU A 242 -15.94 2.74 -16.66
N GLN A 243 -14.93 1.92 -16.97
CA GLN A 243 -15.13 0.58 -17.54
C GLN A 243 -15.94 -0.34 -16.61
N GLY A 244 -15.66 -0.29 -15.30
CA GLY A 244 -16.41 -1.08 -14.31
C GLY A 244 -17.88 -0.66 -14.22
N LEU A 245 -18.18 0.64 -14.30
CA LEU A 245 -19.54 1.16 -14.32
C LEU A 245 -20.27 0.80 -15.61
N GLU A 246 -19.61 0.91 -16.77
CA GLU A 246 -20.17 0.53 -18.07
C GLU A 246 -20.52 -0.95 -18.10
N GLN A 247 -19.59 -1.82 -17.72
CA GLN A 247 -19.83 -3.28 -17.64
C GLN A 247 -20.92 -3.62 -16.63
N GLY A 248 -20.94 -2.97 -15.46
CA GLY A 248 -21.98 -3.19 -14.45
C GLY A 248 -23.37 -2.76 -14.93
N LEU A 249 -23.46 -1.66 -15.68
CA LEU A 249 -24.72 -1.17 -16.25
C LEU A 249 -25.21 -2.07 -17.38
N GLU A 250 -24.32 -2.52 -18.27
CA GLU A 250 -24.66 -3.47 -19.34
C GLU A 250 -25.17 -4.80 -18.77
N GLN A 251 -24.45 -5.38 -17.79
CA GLN A 251 -24.87 -6.62 -17.13
C GLN A 251 -26.21 -6.44 -16.39
N GLY A 252 -26.39 -5.33 -15.68
CA GLY A 252 -27.64 -5.04 -14.97
C GLY A 252 -28.83 -4.83 -15.90
N LEU A 253 -28.63 -4.19 -17.06
CA LEU A 253 -29.67 -4.03 -18.07
C LEU A 253 -30.06 -5.37 -18.72
N GLU A 254 -29.08 -6.22 -19.05
CA GLU A 254 -29.36 -7.52 -19.64
C GLU A 254 -30.09 -8.42 -18.65
N GLN A 255 -29.64 -8.49 -17.39
CA GLN A 255 -30.33 -9.23 -16.33
C GLN A 255 -31.75 -8.72 -16.12
N GLY A 256 -31.94 -7.41 -15.99
CA GLY A 256 -33.28 -6.83 -15.82
C GLY A 256 -34.20 -7.08 -17.02
N ARG A 257 -33.64 -7.19 -18.23
CA ARG A 257 -34.40 -7.52 -19.44
C ARG A 257 -34.78 -9.00 -19.48
N GLU A 258 -33.89 -9.90 -19.09
CA GLU A 258 -34.19 -11.33 -18.97
C GLU A 258 -35.23 -11.59 -17.87
N GLU A 259 -35.08 -10.99 -16.70
CA GLU A 259 -36.06 -11.06 -15.61
C GLU A 259 -37.42 -10.53 -16.06
N GLY A 260 -37.45 -9.34 -16.69
CA GLY A 260 -38.70 -8.78 -17.21
C GLY A 260 -39.37 -9.64 -18.28
N ARG A 261 -38.59 -10.36 -19.11
CA ARG A 261 -39.12 -11.34 -20.07
C ARG A 261 -39.70 -12.56 -19.35
N ALA A 262 -38.99 -13.10 -18.36
CA ALA A 262 -39.44 -14.26 -17.59
C ALA A 262 -40.73 -13.93 -16.82
N GLU A 263 -40.81 -12.77 -16.16
CA GLU A 263 -42.01 -12.31 -15.47
C GLU A 263 -43.20 -12.14 -16.42
N ALA A 264 -42.97 -11.56 -17.61
CA ALA A 264 -44.00 -11.39 -18.61
C ALA A 264 -44.50 -12.73 -19.18
N ALA A 265 -43.58 -13.65 -19.50
CA ALA A 265 -43.89 -14.99 -19.98
C ALA A 265 -44.69 -15.78 -18.93
N LEU A 266 -44.20 -15.79 -17.68
CA LEU A 266 -44.90 -16.41 -16.56
C LEU A 266 -46.30 -15.83 -16.38
N GLY A 267 -46.43 -14.51 -16.37
CA GLY A 267 -47.73 -13.83 -16.24
C GLY A 267 -48.73 -14.21 -17.34
N LEU A 268 -48.27 -14.38 -18.58
CA LEU A 268 -49.10 -14.86 -19.69
C LEU A 268 -49.52 -16.32 -19.51
N ILE A 269 -48.59 -17.20 -19.16
CA ILE A 269 -48.86 -18.64 -18.96
C ILE A 269 -49.85 -18.85 -17.81
N LEU A 270 -49.70 -18.10 -16.71
CA LEU A 270 -50.64 -18.17 -15.59
C LEU A 270 -52.07 -17.80 -16.00
N ARG A 271 -52.24 -16.77 -16.84
CA ARG A 271 -53.56 -16.40 -17.38
C ARG A 271 -54.14 -17.49 -18.29
N GLN A 272 -53.30 -18.17 -19.07
CA GLN A 272 -53.74 -19.29 -19.92
C GLN A 272 -54.17 -20.50 -19.08
N LEU A 273 -53.37 -20.88 -18.08
CA LEU A 273 -53.70 -21.93 -17.11
C LEU A 273 -55.01 -21.65 -16.39
N GLN A 274 -55.18 -20.44 -15.85
CA GLN A 274 -56.41 -20.05 -15.17
C GLN A 274 -57.64 -20.19 -16.07
N ARG A 275 -57.50 -19.82 -17.35
CA ARG A 275 -58.59 -19.92 -18.32
C ARG A 275 -58.90 -21.36 -18.72
N ARG A 276 -57.90 -22.25 -18.82
CA ARG A 276 -58.08 -23.66 -19.24
C ARG A 276 -58.51 -24.56 -18.08
N PHE A 277 -57.93 -24.37 -16.89
CA PHE A 277 -58.03 -25.31 -15.77
C PHE A 277 -58.61 -24.72 -14.48
N GLY A 278 -58.88 -23.41 -14.42
CA GLY A 278 -59.43 -22.76 -13.22
C GLY A 278 -58.37 -22.34 -12.21
N GLU A 279 -58.71 -22.29 -10.92
CA GLU A 279 -57.77 -21.84 -9.89
C GLU A 279 -56.50 -22.71 -9.83
N ILE A 280 -55.35 -22.05 -9.81
CA ILE A 280 -54.03 -22.70 -9.76
C ILE A 280 -53.58 -22.76 -8.29
N PRO A 281 -53.20 -23.93 -7.76
CA PRO A 281 -52.68 -24.05 -6.40
C PRO A 281 -51.41 -23.21 -6.16
N GLU A 282 -51.25 -22.66 -4.95
CA GLU A 282 -50.07 -21.85 -4.57
C GLU A 282 -48.73 -22.61 -4.71
N ALA A 283 -48.74 -23.91 -4.43
CA ALA A 283 -47.55 -24.75 -4.59
C ALA A 283 -47.07 -24.81 -6.05
N THR A 284 -48.00 -24.83 -7.01
CA THR A 284 -47.72 -24.81 -8.45
C THR A 284 -47.18 -23.44 -8.86
N LEU A 285 -47.76 -22.35 -8.35
CA LEU A 285 -47.28 -20.98 -8.59
C LEU A 285 -45.83 -20.80 -8.14
N ALA A 286 -45.49 -21.25 -6.93
CA ALA A 286 -44.13 -21.17 -6.40
C ALA A 286 -43.12 -22.00 -7.19
N GLN A 287 -43.55 -23.11 -7.78
CA GLN A 287 -42.70 -23.93 -8.65
C GLN A 287 -42.49 -23.25 -10.02
N MET A 288 -43.53 -22.65 -10.59
CA MET A 288 -43.44 -21.93 -11.86
C MET A 288 -42.58 -20.67 -11.79
N GLN A 289 -42.51 -20.00 -10.64
CA GLN A 289 -41.61 -18.86 -10.42
C GLN A 289 -40.11 -19.21 -10.48
N ARG A 290 -39.77 -20.50 -10.44
CA ARG A 290 -38.39 -20.99 -10.49
C ARG A 290 -37.98 -21.53 -11.86
N LEU A 291 -38.91 -21.55 -12.81
CA LEU A 291 -38.66 -22.01 -14.17
C LEU A 291 -37.78 -21.00 -14.91
N SER A 292 -36.90 -21.50 -15.77
CA SER A 292 -36.11 -20.65 -16.65
C SER A 292 -36.98 -20.02 -17.75
N LEU A 293 -36.48 -18.97 -18.40
CA LEU A 293 -37.18 -18.37 -19.54
C LEU A 293 -37.47 -19.39 -20.65
N ASP A 294 -36.51 -20.29 -20.93
CA ASP A 294 -36.66 -21.35 -21.93
C ASP A 294 -37.78 -22.34 -21.53
N ASP A 295 -37.88 -22.67 -20.24
CA ASP A 295 -38.95 -23.53 -19.73
C ASP A 295 -40.32 -22.87 -19.88
N LEU A 296 -40.40 -21.56 -19.60
CA LEU A 296 -41.64 -20.80 -19.75
C LEU A 296 -42.03 -20.69 -21.23
N ASP A 297 -41.09 -20.42 -22.14
CA ASP A 297 -41.36 -20.33 -23.57
C ASP A 297 -41.87 -21.67 -24.15
N GLU A 298 -41.26 -22.80 -23.76
CA GLU A 298 -41.73 -24.13 -24.16
C GLU A 298 -43.13 -24.42 -23.61
N LEU A 299 -43.34 -24.11 -22.33
CA LEU A 299 -44.62 -24.28 -21.68
C LEU A 299 -45.70 -23.43 -22.35
N GLY A 300 -45.39 -22.21 -22.77
CA GLY A 300 -46.32 -21.31 -23.45
C GLY A 300 -46.97 -21.90 -24.72
N ILE A 301 -46.32 -22.89 -25.36
CA ILE A 301 -46.85 -23.61 -26.52
C ILE A 301 -47.54 -24.90 -26.08
N THR A 302 -46.86 -25.75 -25.31
CA THR A 302 -47.38 -27.07 -24.90
C THR A 302 -48.67 -26.96 -24.10
N ILE A 303 -48.84 -25.87 -23.36
CA ILE A 303 -50.02 -25.60 -22.53
C ILE A 303 -51.28 -25.30 -23.33
N LEU A 304 -51.21 -25.14 -24.65
CA LEU A 304 -52.39 -24.95 -25.49
C LEU A 304 -53.09 -26.29 -25.78
N ASP A 305 -52.31 -27.37 -25.86
CA ASP A 305 -52.77 -28.69 -26.33
C ASP A 305 -52.78 -29.76 -25.23
N CYS A 306 -52.10 -29.55 -24.09
CA CYS A 306 -51.96 -30.55 -23.04
C CYS A 306 -53.20 -30.68 -22.13
N THR A 307 -53.34 -31.81 -21.42
CA THR A 307 -54.29 -31.97 -20.31
C THR A 307 -53.69 -31.52 -18.98
N LEU A 308 -54.50 -31.47 -17.90
CA LEU A 308 -54.02 -31.14 -16.56
C LEU A 308 -53.00 -32.18 -16.04
N GLU A 309 -53.22 -33.46 -16.34
CA GLU A 309 -52.28 -34.54 -15.95
C GLU A 309 -50.94 -34.44 -16.68
N ASP A 310 -50.95 -34.02 -17.95
CA ASP A 310 -49.73 -33.81 -18.74
C ASP A 310 -48.93 -32.61 -18.19
N PHE A 311 -49.61 -31.52 -17.83
CA PHE A 311 -48.98 -30.35 -17.19
C PHE A 311 -48.35 -30.71 -15.84
N ASP A 312 -49.08 -31.42 -14.98
CA ASP A 312 -48.57 -31.84 -13.67
C ASP A 312 -47.38 -32.80 -13.78
N ARG A 313 -47.30 -33.58 -14.86
CA ARG A 313 -46.16 -34.45 -15.15
C ARG A 313 -44.95 -33.63 -15.61
N TRP A 314 -45.17 -32.76 -16.60
CA TRP A 314 -44.13 -31.88 -17.14
C TRP A 314 -43.49 -31.02 -16.03
N LEU A 315 -44.32 -30.44 -15.15
CA LEU A 315 -43.83 -29.61 -14.05
C LEU A 315 -43.03 -30.43 -13.01
N ARG A 316 -43.38 -31.70 -12.81
CA ARG A 316 -42.63 -32.61 -11.91
C ARG A 316 -41.26 -33.02 -12.45
N GLU A 317 -41.07 -33.01 -13.76
CA GLU A 317 -39.81 -33.35 -14.42
C GLU A 317 -38.76 -32.22 -14.31
N ARG A 318 -39.18 -30.98 -14.02
CA ARG A 318 -38.32 -29.79 -13.88
C ARG A 318 -38.19 -29.30 -12.44
N ARG A 319 -38.04 -30.25 -11.52
CA ARG A 319 -37.96 -30.00 -10.07
C ARG A 319 -36.54 -29.83 -9.56
#